data_AF-A0A919HQU3-F1
#
_entry.id   AF-A0A919HQU3-F1
#
_cell.length_a   1.000
_cell.length_b   1.000
_cell.length_c   1.000
_cell.angle_alpha   90.00
_cell.angle_beta   90.00
_cell.angle_gamma   90.00
#
_symmetry.space_group_name_H-M   'P 1'
#
loop_
_entity.id
_entity.type
_entity.pdbx_description
1 polymer ?
#
loop_
_entity_poly.entity_id
_entity_poly.type
_entity_poly.pdbx_seq_one_letter_code
_entity_poly.pdbx_strand_id
1 'polypeptide(L)'
;MRQIGDNVTRLDRWETELNEALPGDARDTTTPASMAATLRKLLTSQRLSARSQRQLLQWMVDDRVAGPLIRSVLPAGWFIADKTGAGERVRAGLSPCLARITKQSASW
;
A
#
# COMPACT_ATOMS: atom_id res chain seq x y z
N MET A 1 -5.99 11.28 -5.02
CA MET A 1 -5.41 10.48 -6.13
C MET A 1 -5.02 11.31 -7.35
N ARG A 2 -5.97 12.00 -7.99
CA ARG A 2 -5.68 12.75 -9.24
C ARG A 2 -4.59 13.82 -9.09
N GLN A 3 -4.56 14.56 -7.98
CA GLN A 3 -3.53 15.57 -7.69
C GLN A 3 -2.09 15.02 -7.63
N ILE A 4 -1.91 13.74 -7.31
CA ILE A 4 -0.61 13.07 -7.30
C ILE A 4 -0.36 12.25 -8.58
N GLY A 5 -1.23 12.38 -9.58
CA GLY A 5 -1.10 11.78 -10.91
C GLY A 5 -1.52 10.31 -10.98
N ASP A 6 -2.38 9.85 -10.08
CA ASP A 6 -3.07 8.56 -10.22
C ASP A 6 -4.47 8.81 -10.78
N ASN A 7 -4.67 8.43 -12.04
CA ASN A 7 -5.94 8.56 -12.77
C ASN A 7 -6.72 7.24 -12.88
N VAL A 8 -6.19 6.16 -12.34
CA VAL A 8 -6.75 4.81 -12.49
C VAL A 8 -7.49 4.41 -11.23
N THR A 9 -6.88 4.63 -10.05
CA THR A 9 -7.52 4.25 -8.78
C THR A 9 -8.81 5.04 -8.59
N ARG A 10 -9.88 4.33 -8.22
CA ARG A 10 -11.17 4.91 -7.86
C ARG A 10 -11.61 4.38 -6.50
N LEU A 11 -12.31 5.23 -5.76
CA LEU A 11 -12.95 4.90 -4.50
C LEU A 11 -14.32 5.58 -4.58
N ASP A 12 -15.35 4.78 -4.81
CA ASP A 12 -16.69 5.24 -5.15
C ASP A 12 -17.66 5.04 -3.97
N ARG A 13 -17.34 4.14 -3.03
CA ARG A 13 -18.17 3.81 -1.87
C ARG A 13 -17.44 3.94 -0.53
N TRP A 14 -18.23 4.02 0.53
CA TRP A 14 -17.76 3.99 1.92
C TRP A 14 -17.64 2.56 2.43
N GLU A 15 -17.00 2.41 3.60
CA GLU A 15 -17.00 1.12 4.25
C GLU A 15 -18.34 0.77 4.91
N THR A 16 -18.79 -0.49 4.85
CA THR A 16 -18.11 -1.70 4.30
C THR A 16 -18.36 -1.98 2.81
N GLU A 17 -19.18 -1.16 2.16
CA GLU A 17 -19.74 -1.41 0.81
C GLU A 17 -18.68 -1.51 -0.30
N LEU A 18 -17.51 -0.88 -0.13
CA LEU A 18 -16.43 -0.95 -1.13
C LEU A 18 -15.83 -2.36 -1.28
N ASN A 19 -16.06 -3.26 -0.32
CA ASN A 19 -15.47 -4.60 -0.29
C ASN A 19 -16.20 -5.65 -1.15
N GLU A 20 -17.30 -5.29 -1.83
CA GLU A 20 -18.11 -6.23 -2.63
C GLU A 20 -17.31 -6.93 -3.76
N ALA A 21 -16.43 -6.19 -4.42
CA ALA A 21 -15.54 -6.68 -5.48
C ALA A 21 -16.21 -7.56 -6.56
N LEU A 22 -17.35 -7.08 -7.10
CA LEU A 22 -18.05 -7.69 -8.24
C LEU A 22 -17.14 -7.80 -9.49
N PRO A 23 -17.04 -8.98 -10.13
CA PRO A 23 -16.38 -9.09 -11.43
C PRO A 23 -17.01 -8.16 -12.48
N GLY A 24 -16.19 -7.37 -13.17
CA GLY A 24 -16.65 -6.41 -14.18
C GLY A 24 -17.12 -5.06 -13.61
N ASP A 25 -17.20 -4.90 -12.29
CA ASP A 25 -17.45 -3.61 -11.67
C ASP A 25 -16.14 -2.80 -11.57
N ALA A 26 -16.14 -1.61 -12.15
CA ALA A 26 -14.97 -0.73 -12.14
C ALA A 26 -14.87 0.13 -10.86
N ARG A 27 -15.91 0.14 -10.01
CA ARG A 27 -15.92 0.91 -8.75
C ARG A 27 -14.96 0.29 -7.74
N ASP A 28 -14.33 1.15 -6.92
CA ASP A 28 -13.42 0.72 -5.84
C ASP A 28 -12.24 -0.14 -6.34
N THR A 29 -11.84 0.07 -7.60
CA THR A 29 -10.75 -0.68 -8.24
C THR A 29 -9.50 0.17 -8.47
N THR A 30 -8.39 -0.54 -8.62
CA THR A 30 -7.11 -0.01 -9.07
C THR A 30 -6.38 -1.06 -9.90
N THR A 31 -5.23 -0.71 -10.46
CA THR A 31 -4.29 -1.69 -11.02
C THR A 31 -3.08 -1.82 -10.11
N PRO A 32 -2.39 -2.98 -10.09
CA PRO A 32 -1.17 -3.15 -9.30
C PRO A 32 -0.13 -2.06 -9.60
N ALA A 33 0.08 -1.75 -10.89
CA ALA A 33 1.04 -0.73 -11.32
C ALA A 33 0.67 0.68 -10.82
N SER A 34 -0.60 1.06 -10.89
CA SER A 34 -1.07 2.37 -10.39
C SER A 34 -0.88 2.50 -8.88
N MET A 35 -1.26 1.48 -8.12
CA MET A 35 -1.12 1.51 -6.66
C MET A 35 0.35 1.54 -6.23
N ALA A 36 1.23 0.76 -6.87
CA ALA A 36 2.67 0.79 -6.60
C ALA A 36 3.29 2.15 -6.92
N ALA A 37 2.90 2.78 -8.04
CA ALA A 37 3.36 4.12 -8.39
C ALA A 37 2.86 5.17 -7.39
N THR A 38 1.63 5.06 -6.91
CA THR A 38 1.03 5.94 -5.91
C THR A 38 1.76 5.83 -4.57
N LEU A 39 1.95 4.62 -4.05
CA LEU A 39 2.68 4.38 -2.81
C LEU A 39 4.12 4.88 -2.89
N ARG A 40 4.84 4.62 -3.99
CA ARG A 40 6.18 5.19 -4.22
C ARG A 40 6.16 6.71 -4.12
N LYS A 41 5.22 7.39 -4.77
CA LYS A 41 5.12 8.86 -4.69
C LYS A 41 4.87 9.34 -3.27
N LEU A 42 3.95 8.72 -2.53
CA LEU A 42 3.65 9.12 -1.14
C LEU A 42 4.86 8.91 -0.22
N LEU A 43 5.64 7.85 -0.46
CA LEU A 43 6.76 7.45 0.40
C LEU A 43 8.12 8.01 0.00
N THR A 44 8.28 8.64 -1.18
CA THR A 44 9.59 9.14 -1.63
C THR A 44 9.58 10.54 -2.22
N SER A 45 8.42 11.13 -2.53
CA SER A 45 8.34 12.48 -3.11
C SER A 45 7.91 13.52 -2.08
N GLN A 46 8.16 14.81 -2.35
CA GLN A 46 7.78 15.93 -1.48
C GLN A 46 6.27 16.25 -1.51
N ARG A 47 5.40 15.25 -1.74
CA ARG A 47 3.94 15.41 -1.75
C ARG A 47 3.35 15.43 -0.34
N LEU A 48 4.03 14.81 0.61
CA LEU A 48 3.72 14.87 2.03
C LEU A 48 4.82 15.66 2.75
N SER A 49 4.47 16.25 3.90
CA SER A 49 5.50 16.75 4.81
C SER A 49 6.39 15.58 5.27
N ALA A 50 7.66 15.85 5.58
CA ALA A 50 8.57 14.82 6.07
C ALA A 50 8.03 14.10 7.33
N ARG A 51 7.31 14.83 8.20
CA ARG A 51 6.64 14.25 9.37
C ARG A 51 5.53 13.28 8.96
N SER A 52 4.65 13.68 8.04
CA SER A 52 3.55 12.85 7.56
C SER A 52 4.04 11.60 6.82
N GLN A 53 5.12 11.73 6.04
CA GLN A 53 5.75 10.61 5.34
C GLN A 53 6.34 9.59 6.33
N ARG A 54 7.04 10.04 7.38
CA ARG A 54 7.51 9.15 8.46
C ARG A 54 6.36 8.48 9.19
N GLN A 55 5.29 9.21 9.49
CA GLN A 55 4.10 8.65 10.15
C GLN A 55 3.45 7.55 9.30
N LEU A 56 3.27 7.80 8.00
CA LEU A 56 2.71 6.82 7.07
C LEU A 56 3.59 5.57 7.00
N LEU A 57 4.91 5.74 6.88
CA LEU A 57 5.85 4.63 6.87
C LEU A 57 5.77 3.81 8.16
N GLN A 58 5.73 4.47 9.31
CA GLN A 58 5.62 3.82 10.61
C GLN A 58 4.35 2.96 10.71
N TRP A 59 3.20 3.52 10.32
CA TRP A 59 1.94 2.77 10.32
C TRP A 59 1.98 1.53 9.41
N MET A 60 2.63 1.61 8.26
CA MET A 60 2.76 0.48 7.33
C MET A 60 3.72 -0.60 7.83
N VAL A 61 4.76 -0.22 8.57
CA VAL A 61 5.71 -1.17 9.20
C VAL A 61 5.03 -1.91 10.34
N ASP A 62 4.27 -1.17 11.15
CA ASP A 62 3.55 -1.68 12.32
C ASP A 62 2.30 -2.51 11.96
N ASP A 63 1.97 -2.68 10.67
CA ASP A 63 0.88 -3.55 10.24
C ASP A 63 1.13 -4.99 10.72
N ARG A 64 0.20 -5.50 11.54
CA ARG A 64 0.25 -6.82 12.16
C ARG A 64 -0.47 -7.89 11.35
N VAL A 65 -1.26 -7.50 10.35
CA VAL A 65 -2.14 -8.41 9.60
C VAL A 65 -1.40 -9.11 8.46
N ALA A 66 -0.28 -8.53 8.01
CA ALA A 66 0.47 -8.99 6.83
C ALA A 66 1.44 -10.15 7.08
N GLY A 67 1.64 -10.56 8.33
CA GLY A 67 2.61 -11.60 8.71
C GLY A 67 2.52 -12.88 7.86
N PRO A 68 1.32 -13.46 7.69
CA PRO A 68 1.13 -14.66 6.87
C PRO A 68 1.17 -14.44 5.35
N LEU A 69 1.28 -13.20 4.88
CA LEU A 69 1.25 -12.86 3.45
C LEU A 69 2.66 -12.65 2.91
N ILE A 70 2.95 -11.49 2.30
CA ILE A 70 4.25 -11.25 1.67
C ILE A 70 5.42 -11.29 2.65
N ARG A 71 5.20 -10.98 3.93
CA ARG A 71 6.24 -11.06 4.96
C ARG A 71 6.73 -12.50 5.18
N SER A 72 5.91 -13.51 4.88
CA SER A 72 6.27 -14.92 5.05
C SER A 72 7.22 -15.46 3.97
N VAL A 73 7.28 -14.80 2.81
CA VAL A 73 8.07 -15.25 1.65
C VAL A 73 9.31 -14.39 1.38
N LEU A 74 9.47 -13.29 2.11
CA LEU A 74 10.63 -12.41 1.98
C LEU A 74 11.73 -12.78 2.99
N PRO A 75 13.01 -12.50 2.68
CA PRO A 75 14.11 -12.84 3.59
C PRO A 75 14.00 -12.13 4.94
N ALA A 76 14.36 -12.85 6.00
CA ALA A 76 14.43 -12.28 7.34
C ALA A 76 15.39 -11.07 7.40
N GLY A 77 15.06 -10.10 8.25
CA GLY A 77 15.85 -8.87 8.43
C GLY A 77 15.59 -7.77 7.39
N TRP A 78 14.71 -8.00 6.42
CA TRP A 78 14.24 -6.94 5.54
C TRP A 78 13.29 -6.00 6.30
N PHE A 79 13.46 -4.70 6.06
CA PHE A 79 12.48 -3.71 6.49
C PHE A 79 11.30 -3.73 5.52
N ILE A 80 10.11 -4.06 6.02
CA ILE A 80 8.91 -4.23 5.20
C ILE A 80 7.85 -3.25 5.72
N ALA A 81 7.35 -2.42 4.81
CA ALA A 81 6.22 -1.52 5.03
C ALA A 81 5.14 -1.91 4.03
N ASP A 82 3.98 -2.35 4.51
CA ASP A 82 2.91 -2.83 3.65
C ASP A 82 1.53 -2.50 4.21
N LYS A 83 0.50 -2.76 3.40
CA LYS A 83 -0.88 -2.71 3.84
C LYS A 83 -1.67 -3.81 3.14
N THR A 84 -2.41 -4.57 3.94
CA THR A 84 -3.30 -5.63 3.44
C THR A 84 -4.70 -5.11 3.11
N GLY A 85 -5.39 -5.76 2.18
CA GLY A 85 -6.80 -5.55 1.88
C GLY A 85 -7.43 -6.87 1.46
N ALA A 86 -8.67 -7.12 1.90
CA ALA A 86 -9.46 -8.28 1.53
C ALA A 86 -10.90 -7.83 1.28
N GLY A 87 -11.51 -8.31 0.21
CA GLY A 87 -12.92 -8.07 -0.11
C GLY A 87 -13.71 -9.36 -0.01
N GLU A 88 -15.03 -9.27 -0.10
CA GLU A 88 -15.95 -10.42 -0.05
C GLU A 88 -15.58 -11.49 -1.10
N ARG A 89 -15.07 -11.04 -2.25
CA ARG A 89 -14.74 -11.90 -3.40
C ARG A 89 -13.29 -11.84 -3.82
N VAL A 90 -12.51 -10.94 -3.21
CA VAL A 90 -11.07 -10.80 -3.45
C VAL A 90 -10.33 -11.23 -2.19
N ARG A 91 -9.68 -12.38 -2.28
CA ARG A 91 -8.81 -12.87 -1.21
C ARG A 91 -7.52 -12.04 -1.21
N ALA A 92 -7.06 -11.68 -0.02
CA ALA A 92 -5.91 -10.81 0.26
C ALA A 92 -4.94 -10.56 -0.92
N GLY A 93 -5.27 -9.56 -1.74
CA GLY A 93 -4.47 -9.15 -2.90
C GLY A 93 -3.59 -7.97 -2.52
N LEU A 94 -2.27 -8.14 -2.59
CA LEU A 94 -1.28 -7.13 -2.24
C LEU A 94 -0.82 -6.36 -3.49
N SER A 95 -0.68 -5.04 -3.37
CA SER A 95 0.23 -4.28 -4.24
C SER A 95 1.53 -4.05 -3.46
N PRO A 96 2.59 -4.84 -3.69
CA PRO A 96 3.80 -4.75 -2.90
C PRO A 96 4.61 -3.52 -3.32
N CYS A 97 4.66 -2.51 -2.45
CA CYS A 97 5.73 -1.53 -2.51
C CYS A 97 6.92 -2.04 -1.69
N LEU A 98 7.81 -2.77 -2.37
CA LEU A 98 9.08 -3.21 -1.80
C LEU A 98 10.03 -2.00 -1.74
N ALA A 99 10.09 -1.30 -0.60
CA ALA A 99 11.19 -0.39 -0.32
C ALA A 99 12.38 -1.21 0.18
N ARG A 100 13.33 -1.56 -0.71
CA ARG A 100 14.63 -2.10 -0.28
C ARG A 100 15.39 -0.99 0.43
N ILE A 101 15.20 -0.86 1.75
CA ILE A 101 16.10 -0.09 2.59
C ILE A 101 17.27 -1.04 2.90
N THR A 102 18.34 -0.93 2.12
CA THR A 102 19.61 -1.59 2.49
C THR A 102 20.05 -1.11 3.85
N LYS A 103 20.73 -1.97 4.60
CA LYS A 103 21.34 -1.71 5.91
C LYS A 103 22.36 -0.57 5.77
N GLN A 104 21.88 0.67 5.73
CA GLN A 104 22.67 1.85 6.04
C GLN A 104 22.07 2.36 7.33
N SER A 105 22.92 2.36 8.36
CA SER A 105 22.73 3.03 9.65
C SER A 105 21.73 4.17 9.54
N ALA A 106 20.51 3.93 10.02
CA ALA A 106 19.55 4.99 10.30
C ALA A 106 20.06 5.74 11.55
N SER A 107 21.08 6.56 11.36
CA SER A 107 21.23 7.77 12.16
C SER A 107 20.20 8.76 11.60
N TRP A 108 19.13 8.96 12.38
CA TRP A 108 18.08 9.94 12.12
C TRP A 108 18.57 11.36 12.34
#